data_AF-A0AAW2F4V3-F1
#
_entry.id   AF-A0AAW2F4V3-F1
#
_cell.length_a   1.000
_cell.length_b   1.000
_cell.length_c   1.000
_cell.angle_alpha   90.00
_cell.angle_beta   90.00
_cell.angle_gamma   90.00
#
_symmetry.space_group_name_H-M   'P 1'
#
loop_
_entity.id
_entity.type
_entity.pdbx_description
1 polymer ?
#
loop_
_entity_poly.entity_id
_entity_poly.type
_entity_poly.pdbx_seq_one_letter_code
_entity_poly.pdbx_strand_id
1 'polypeptide(L)'
;MMKIIPYYAVVNLEAFILCFSGEYLSSKSKCINQAAYNSFWYKLKPTESKIIFLLIMRSQKELTMTAGKFVDLSLESFTSILKASASYVSVLHAMY
;
A
#
# COMPACT_ATOMS: atom_id res chain seq x y z
N MET A 1 16.47 -13.91 -24.12
CA MET A 1 15.12 -14.09 -23.54
C MET A 1 15.15 -14.59 -22.08
N MET A 2 15.90 -15.65 -21.74
CA MET A 2 15.92 -16.25 -20.37
C MET A 2 16.34 -15.33 -19.21
N LYS A 3 17.07 -14.24 -19.43
CA LYS A 3 17.50 -13.31 -18.35
C LYS A 3 16.47 -12.23 -17.99
N ILE A 4 15.53 -11.93 -18.91
CA ILE A 4 14.51 -10.88 -18.72
C ILE A 4 13.38 -11.35 -17.82
N ILE A 5 13.00 -12.63 -17.93
CA ILE A 5 11.93 -13.26 -17.15
C ILE A 5 12.22 -13.17 -15.64
N PRO A 6 13.39 -13.62 -15.12
CA PRO A 6 13.68 -13.52 -13.69
C PRO A 6 13.82 -12.08 -13.21
N TYR A 7 14.36 -11.17 -14.04
CA TYR A 7 14.45 -9.75 -13.69
C TYR A 7 13.06 -9.12 -13.51
N TYR A 8 12.17 -9.36 -14.48
CA TYR A 8 10.78 -8.89 -14.41
C TYR A 8 10.05 -9.49 -13.20
N ALA A 9 10.27 -10.78 -12.89
CA ALA A 9 9.68 -11.44 -11.73
C ALA A 9 10.14 -10.81 -10.41
N VAL A 10 11.44 -10.50 -10.24
CA VAL A 10 11.97 -9.87 -9.03
C VAL A 10 11.39 -8.47 -8.83
N VAL A 11 11.35 -7.65 -9.90
CA VAL A 11 10.79 -6.29 -9.82
C VAL A 11 9.31 -6.31 -9.44
N ASN A 12 8.53 -7.23 -10.00
CA ASN A 12 7.12 -7.39 -9.64
C ASN A 12 6.93 -7.91 -8.20
N LEU A 13 7.80 -8.82 -7.75
CA LEU A 13 7.76 -9.34 -6.38
C LEU A 13 8.09 -8.25 -5.35
N GLU A 14 9.12 -7.44 -5.60
CA GLU A 14 9.45 -6.29 -4.73
C GLU A 14 8.30 -5.29 -4.67
N ALA A 15 7.72 -4.94 -5.82
CA ALA A 15 6.55 -4.07 -5.87
C ALA A 15 5.37 -4.66 -5.08
N PHE A 16 5.11 -5.96 -5.21
CA PHE A 16 4.06 -6.65 -4.47
C PHE A 16 4.30 -6.60 -2.95
N ILE A 17 5.53 -6.89 -2.49
CA ILE A 17 5.89 -6.86 -1.07
C ILE A 17 5.71 -5.45 -0.48
N LEU A 18 6.12 -4.41 -1.22
CA LEU A 18 5.98 -3.02 -0.78
C LEU A 18 4.50 -2.60 -0.69
N CYS A 19 3.69 -2.91 -1.72
CA CYS A 19 2.25 -2.64 -1.70
C CYS A 19 1.56 -3.35 -0.53
N PHE A 20 1.85 -4.65 -0.35
CA PHE A 20 1.26 -5.46 0.71
C PHE A 20 1.66 -4.97 2.10
N SER A 21 2.93 -4.62 2.31
CA SER A 21 3.41 -4.08 3.57
C SER A 21 2.76 -2.72 3.88
N GLY A 22 2.61 -1.86 2.86
CA GLY A 22 1.94 -0.57 2.98
C GLY A 22 0.47 -0.70 3.39
N GLU A 23 -0.29 -1.57 2.71
CA GLU A 23 -1.69 -1.85 3.08
C GLU A 23 -1.82 -2.47 4.47
N TYR A 24 -0.99 -3.47 4.78
CA TYR A 24 -1.03 -4.15 6.07
C TYR A 24 -0.75 -3.17 7.23
N LEU A 25 0.28 -2.33 7.06
CA LEU A 25 0.64 -1.33 8.06
C LEU A 25 -0.46 -0.26 8.20
N SER A 26 -1.05 0.19 7.08
CA SER A 26 -2.15 1.14 7.07
C SER A 26 -3.40 0.58 7.77
N SER A 27 -3.78 -0.67 7.47
CA SER A 27 -4.91 -1.35 8.10
C SER A 27 -4.71 -1.52 9.61
N LYS A 28 -3.52 -1.98 10.04
CA LYS A 28 -3.17 -2.06 11.46
C LYS A 28 -3.16 -0.69 12.14
N SER A 29 -2.64 0.34 11.46
CA SER A 29 -2.65 1.71 11.96
C SER A 29 -4.07 2.22 12.18
N LYS A 30 -5.01 1.98 11.24
CA LYS A 30 -6.43 2.32 11.40
C LYS A 30 -7.05 1.64 12.61
N CYS A 31 -6.78 0.35 12.85
CA CYS A 31 -7.26 -0.34 14.05
C CYS A 31 -6.72 0.28 15.34
N ILE A 32 -5.41 0.60 15.40
CA ILE A 32 -4.80 1.25 16.57
C ILE A 32 -5.39 2.64 16.77
N ASN A 33 -5.58 3.40 15.69
CA ASN A 33 -6.18 4.72 15.71
C ASN A 33 -7.61 4.68 16.25
N GLN A 34 -8.42 3.72 15.81
CA GLN A 34 -9.79 3.54 16.31
C GLN A 34 -9.83 3.10 17.78
N ALA A 35 -8.90 2.23 18.21
CA ALA A 35 -8.76 1.87 19.61
C ALA A 35 -8.32 3.06 20.48
N ALA A 36 -7.41 3.90 19.98
CA ALA A 36 -6.97 5.12 20.65
C ALA A 36 -8.07 6.18 20.69
N TYR A 37 -8.88 6.31 19.63
CA TYR A 37 -10.02 7.23 19.59
C TYR A 37 -11.11 6.83 20.58
N ASN A 38 -11.36 5.52 20.74
CA ASN A 38 -12.29 4.97 21.72
C ASN A 38 -11.73 4.94 23.16
N SER A 39 -10.43 5.19 23.34
CA SER A 39 -9.87 5.35 24.67
C SER A 39 -10.34 6.69 25.28
N PHE A 40 -10.41 6.80 26.61
CA PHE A 40 -10.82 8.03 27.30
C PHE A 40 -9.73 9.13 27.21
N TRP A 41 -9.27 9.48 26.00
CA TRP A 41 -8.20 10.45 25.72
C TRP A 41 -8.46 11.85 26.30
N TYR A 42 -9.73 12.17 26.56
CA TYR A 42 -10.20 13.38 27.25
C TYR A 42 -10.03 13.35 28.78
N LYS A 43 -9.82 12.17 29.38
CA LYS A 43 -9.49 12.02 30.82
C LYS A 43 -7.99 11.88 31.10
N LEU A 44 -7.17 11.74 30.05
CA LEU A 44 -5.71 11.61 30.17
C LEU A 44 -5.03 12.97 30.35
N LYS A 45 -3.80 12.93 30.89
CA LYS A 45 -2.95 14.13 31.02
C LYS A 45 -2.78 14.80 29.65
N PRO A 46 -2.70 16.15 29.59
CA PRO A 46 -2.62 16.90 28.33
C PRO A 46 -1.41 16.52 27.47
N THR A 47 -0.33 16.02 28.09
CA THR A 47 0.86 15.52 27.40
C THR A 47 0.58 14.24 26.60
N GLU A 48 -0.12 13.28 27.21
CA GLU A 48 -0.48 11.99 26.58
C GLU A 48 -1.53 12.20 25.48
N SER A 49 -2.50 13.09 25.72
CA SER A 49 -3.55 13.42 24.75
C SER A 49 -2.97 14.02 23.45
N LYS A 50 -1.93 14.86 23.56
CA LYS A 50 -1.20 15.39 22.39
C LYS A 50 -0.45 14.30 21.62
N ILE A 51 0.16 13.34 22.30
CA ILE A 51 0.86 12.22 21.66
C ILE A 51 -0.13 11.34 20.90
N ILE A 52 -1.26 11.01 21.50
CA ILE A 52 -2.34 10.27 20.84
C ILE A 52 -2.86 11.04 19.63
N PHE A 53 -3.14 12.34 19.76
CA PHE A 53 -3.59 13.16 18.64
C PHE A 53 -2.60 13.21 17.47
N LEU A 54 -1.30 13.35 17.76
CA LEU A 54 -0.24 13.29 16.75
C LEU A 54 -0.15 11.90 16.10
N LEU A 55 -0.32 10.82 16.87
CA LEU A 55 -0.35 9.45 16.37
C LEU A 55 -1.53 9.24 15.40
N ILE A 56 -2.73 9.72 15.77
CA ILE A 56 -3.94 9.69 14.96
C ILE A 56 -3.74 10.47 13.65
N MET A 57 -3.21 11.70 13.72
CA MET A 57 -2.93 12.55 12.56
C MET A 57 -1.86 11.95 11.63
N ARG A 58 -0.84 11.30 12.20
CA ARG A 58 0.20 10.60 11.43
C ARG A 58 -0.33 9.33 10.77
N SER A 59 -1.20 8.60 11.48
CA SER A 59 -1.88 7.37 11.02
C SER A 59 -2.89 7.63 9.90
N GLN A 60 -3.57 8.78 9.93
CA GLN A 60 -4.49 9.25 8.89
C GLN A 60 -3.77 9.54 7.57
N LYS A 61 -2.47 9.84 7.62
CA LYS A 61 -1.64 9.89 6.43
C LYS A 61 -1.36 8.46 6.02
N GLU A 62 -2.34 7.89 5.31
CA GLU A 62 -2.18 6.66 4.56
C GLU A 62 -0.81 6.73 3.90
N LEU A 63 0.04 5.76 4.22
CA LEU A 63 1.27 5.53 3.47
C LEU A 63 0.84 4.93 2.12
N THR A 64 -0.08 5.60 1.42
CA THR A 64 -0.37 5.43 0.01
C THR A 64 0.92 5.86 -0.66
N MET A 65 1.81 4.89 -0.80
CA MET A 65 3.04 5.06 -1.52
C MET A 65 2.61 5.22 -2.97
N THR A 66 2.23 6.43 -3.38
CA THR A 66 1.75 6.65 -4.74
C THR A 66 2.96 6.50 -5.65
N ALA A 67 2.93 5.53 -6.56
CA ALA A 67 3.96 5.44 -7.59
C ALA A 67 3.84 6.67 -8.49
N GLY A 68 4.74 7.64 -8.29
CA GLY A 68 4.82 8.84 -9.09
C GLY A 68 3.59 9.77 -9.07
N LYS A 69 2.73 9.75 -8.03
CA LYS A 69 1.46 10.52 -7.96
C LYS A 69 0.35 10.11 -8.93
N PHE A 70 0.53 9.08 -9.75
CA PHE A 70 -0.45 8.68 -10.78
C PHE A 70 -1.24 7.41 -10.44
N VAL A 71 -0.68 6.52 -9.63
CA VAL A 71 -1.31 5.24 -9.27
C VAL A 71 -1.13 5.01 -7.77
N ASP A 72 -2.25 4.84 -7.07
CA ASP A 72 -2.22 4.27 -5.72
C ASP A 72 -1.67 2.85 -5.82
N LEU A 73 -0.55 2.59 -5.15
CA LEU A 73 0.05 1.27 -5.01
C LEU A 73 -0.82 0.40 -4.10
N SER A 74 -2.01 0.05 -4.59
CA SER A 74 -2.88 -0.97 -4.01
C SER A 74 -2.66 -2.30 -4.72
N LEU A 75 -2.98 -3.40 -4.02
CA LEU A 75 -2.99 -4.74 -4.59
C LEU A 75 -3.90 -4.83 -5.83
N GLU A 76 -4.96 -4.03 -5.84
CA GLU A 76 -5.93 -3.91 -6.93
C GLU A 76 -5.29 -3.28 -8.18
N SER A 77 -4.58 -2.15 -8.04
CA SER A 77 -3.85 -1.52 -9.14
C SER A 77 -2.78 -2.46 -9.71
N PHE A 78 -2.03 -3.16 -8.85
CA PHE A 78 -1.03 -4.13 -9.29
C PHE A 78 -1.66 -5.27 -10.11
N THR A 79 -2.79 -5.79 -9.67
CA THR A 79 -3.54 -6.84 -10.39
C THR A 79 -4.05 -6.34 -11.73
N SER A 80 -4.53 -5.09 -11.79
CA SER A 80 -4.98 -4.45 -13.03
C SER A 80 -3.84 -4.30 -14.04
N ILE A 81 -2.66 -3.84 -13.58
CA ILE A 81 -1.46 -3.73 -14.42
C ILE A 81 -1.03 -5.11 -14.94
N LEU A 82 -0.96 -6.13 -14.09
CA LEU A 82 -0.64 -7.50 -14.51
C LEU A 82 -1.62 -8.04 -15.56
N LYS A 83 -2.92 -7.76 -15.39
CA LYS A 83 -3.96 -8.16 -16.35
C LYS A 83 -3.78 -7.45 -17.70
N ALA A 84 -3.48 -6.15 -17.68
CA ALA A 84 -3.17 -5.40 -18.90
C ALA A 84 -1.92 -5.94 -19.59
N SER A 85 -0.83 -6.17 -18.85
CA SER A 85 0.41 -6.76 -19.37
C SER A 85 0.16 -8.12 -20.03
N ALA A 86 -0.60 -9.00 -19.37
CA ALA A 86 -0.97 -10.30 -19.92
C ALA A 86 -1.79 -10.14 -21.21
N SER A 87 -2.76 -9.21 -21.24
CA SER A 87 -3.55 -8.92 -22.44
C SER A 87 -2.69 -8.44 -23.60
N TYR A 88 -1.71 -7.55 -23.36
CA TYR A 88 -0.77 -7.09 -24.40
C TYR A 88 0.06 -8.25 -24.95
N VAL A 89 0.55 -9.13 -24.07
CA VAL A 89 1.31 -10.32 -24.48
C VAL A 89 0.43 -11.26 -25.31
N SER A 90 -0.83 -11.48 -24.91
CA SER A 90 -1.78 -12.30 -25.68
C SER A 90 -2.05 -11.73 -27.07
N VAL A 91 -2.23 -10.40 -27.20
CA VAL A 91 -2.43 -9.74 -28.50
C VAL A 91 -1.18 -9.89 -29.38
N LEU A 92 0.01 -9.65 -28.82
CA LEU A 92 1.27 -9.86 -29.53
C LEU A 92 1.43 -11.30 -30.01
N HIS A 93 1.07 -12.27 -29.17
CA HIS A 93 1.10 -13.68 -29.53
C HIS A 93 0.06 -14.07 -30.58
N ALA A 94 -1.09 -13.39 -30.63
CA ALA A 94 -2.11 -13.64 -31.65
C ALA A 94 -1.79 -12.98 -33.00
N MET A 95 -1.01 -11.89 -33.01
CA MET A 95 -0.56 -11.19 -34.23
C MET A 95 0.69 -11.81 -34.87
N TYR A 96 1.50 -12.55 -34.10
CA TYR A 96 2.71 -13.25 -34.57
C TYR A 96 2.46 -14.75 -34.68
#